data_AF-A0A416K586-F1
#
_entry.id   AF-A0A416K586-F1
#
_cell.length_a   1.000
_cell.length_b   1.000
_cell.length_c   1.000
_cell.angle_alpha   90.00
_cell.angle_beta   90.00
_cell.angle_gamma   90.00
#
_symmetry.space_group_name_H-M   'P 1'
#
loop_
_entity.id
_entity.type
_entity.pdbx_description
1 polymer ?
#
loop_
_entity_poly.entity_id
_entity_poly.type
_entity_poly.pdbx_seq_one_letter_code
_entity_poly.pdbx_strand_id
1 'polypeptide(L)' 'MNFSVEEENLICMYHTSDRRRTMARMLAALPDMDTEMRRLANGTIAKLEHMTDADFDGQRFDFAGE' A
#
# COMPACT_ATOMS: atom_id res chain seq x y z
N MET A 1 12.09 0.66 -5.37
CA MET A 1 11.89 0.22 -3.95
C MET A 1 11.09 -1.07 -4.02
N ASN A 2 11.40 -2.09 -3.22
CA ASN A 2 10.65 -3.36 -3.28
C ASN A 2 9.67 -3.44 -2.10
N PHE A 3 8.46 -3.88 -2.39
CA PHE A 3 7.45 -4.22 -1.39
C PHE A 3 7.58 -5.69 -1.01
N SER A 4 7.29 -6.03 0.24
CA SER A 4 7.08 -7.41 0.67
C SER A 4 5.70 -7.90 0.22
N VAL A 5 5.52 -9.22 0.17
CA VAL A 5 4.22 -9.85 -0.18
C VAL A 5 3.06 -9.27 0.64
N GLU A 6 3.25 -9.07 1.94
CA GLU A 6 2.23 -8.49 2.83
C GLU A 6 1.89 -7.04 2.48
N GLU A 7 2.89 -6.24 2.07
CA GLU A 7 2.68 -4.85 1.67
C GLU A 7 2.02 -4.76 0.29
N GLU A 8 2.39 -5.64 -0.64
CA GLU A 8 1.74 -5.73 -1.95
C GLU A 8 0.28 -6.16 -1.82
N ASN A 9 0.00 -7.16 -0.97
CA ASN A 9 -1.37 -7.58 -0.66
C ASN A 9 -2.18 -6.44 -0.03
N LEU A 10 -1.58 -5.69 0.87
CA LEU A 10 -2.22 -4.52 1.47
C LEU A 10 -2.49 -3.43 0.43
N ILE A 11 -1.53 -3.12 -0.44
CA ILE A 11 -1.72 -2.17 -1.54
C ILE A 11 -2.83 -2.66 -2.46
N CYS A 12 -2.86 -3.94 -2.80
CA CYS A 12 -3.86 -4.54 -3.68
C CYS A 12 -5.27 -4.41 -3.11
N MET A 13 -5.45 -4.65 -1.80
CA MET A 13 -6.74 -4.46 -1.11
C MET A 13 -7.26 -3.01 -1.20
N TYR A 14 -6.38 -2.03 -1.18
CA TYR A 14 -6.73 -0.60 -1.24
C TYR A 14 -6.44 0.05 -2.60
N HIS A 15 -6.09 -0.75 -3.61
CA HIS A 15 -5.54 -0.26 -4.86
C HIS A 15 -6.57 0.59 -5.61
N THR A 16 -6.09 1.72 -6.11
CA THR A 16 -6.82 2.60 -7.01
C THR A 16 -5.88 3.04 -8.13
N SER A 17 -6.44 3.66 -9.17
CA SER A 17 -5.67 4.14 -10.33
C SER A 17 -4.57 5.16 -10.00
N ASP A 18 -4.57 5.75 -8.79
CA ASP A 18 -3.59 6.77 -8.39
C ASP A 18 -2.92 6.39 -7.07
N ARG A 19 -1.58 6.47 -7.00
CA ARG A 19 -0.78 6.27 -5.78
C ARG A 19 -1.32 7.07 -4.58
N ARG A 20 -1.63 8.35 -4.80
CA ARG A 20 -2.17 9.26 -3.79
C ARG A 20 -3.52 8.82 -3.23
N ARG A 21 -4.40 8.30 -4.10
CA ARG A 21 -5.71 7.79 -3.66
C ARG A 21 -5.55 6.48 -2.89
N THR A 22 -4.65 5.61 -3.32
CA THR A 22 -4.31 4.37 -2.60
C THR A 22 -3.81 4.70 -1.19
N MET A 23 -2.85 5.65 -1.05
CA MET A 23 -2.38 6.12 0.26
C MET A 23 -3.52 6.72 1.11
N ALA A 24 -4.36 7.56 0.52
CA ALA A 24 -5.48 8.18 1.25
C ALA A 24 -6.47 7.13 1.78
N ARG A 25 -6.73 6.05 1.02
CA ARG A 25 -7.58 4.95 1.48
C ARG A 25 -6.94 4.14 2.59
N MET A 26 -5.65 3.84 2.48
CA MET A 26 -4.91 3.15 3.54
C MET A 26 -4.92 3.98 4.83
N LEU A 27 -4.67 5.29 4.75
CA LEU A 27 -4.74 6.21 5.89
C LEU A 27 -6.14 6.25 6.53
N ALA A 28 -7.20 6.21 5.72
CA ALA A 28 -8.57 6.19 6.22
C ALA A 28 -8.93 4.85 6.91
N ALA A 29 -8.28 3.75 6.54
CA ALA A 29 -8.48 2.42 7.12
C ALA A 29 -7.60 2.15 8.35
N LEU A 30 -6.53 2.93 8.57
CA LEU A 30 -5.67 2.82 9.76
C LEU A 30 -6.42 2.74 11.11
N PRO A 31 -7.47 3.53 11.40
CA PRO A 31 -8.16 3.44 12.69
C PRO A 31 -8.92 2.13 12.90
N ASP A 32 -9.24 1.39 11.84
CA ASP A 32 -9.95 0.10 11.88
C ASP A 32 -8.99 -1.08 12.01
N MET A 33 -7.74 -0.91 11.58
CA MET A 33 -6.70 -1.95 11.62
C MET A 33 -6.19 -2.23 13.05
N ASP A 34 -5.79 -3.48 13.31
CA ASP A 34 -5.03 -3.86 14.49
C ASP A 34 -3.62 -3.25 14.51
N THR A 35 -2.97 -3.28 15.68
CA THR A 35 -1.65 -2.67 15.88
C THR A 35 -0.59 -3.16 14.89
N GLU A 36 -0.59 -4.45 14.56
CA GLU A 36 0.35 -5.04 13.60
C GLU A 36 0.06 -4.59 12.16
N MET A 37 -1.20 -4.67 11.73
CA MET A 37 -1.63 -4.17 10.43
C MET A 37 -1.38 -2.66 10.28
N ARG A 38 -1.55 -1.87 11.33
CA ARG A 38 -1.20 -0.44 11.31
C ARG A 38 0.29 -0.22 11.10
N ARG A 39 1.17 -1.03 11.72
CA ARG A 39 2.62 -0.91 11.50
C ARG A 39 2.98 -1.23 10.06
N LEU A 40 2.41 -2.30 9.51
CA LEU A 40 2.56 -2.67 8.11
C LEU A 40 2.09 -1.53 7.20
N ALA A 41 0.86 -1.04 7.39
CA ALA A 41 0.27 0.06 6.63
C ALA A 41 1.09 1.34 6.69
N ASN A 42 1.60 1.74 7.86
CA ASN A 42 2.47 2.91 7.97
C ASN A 42 3.79 2.72 7.21
N GLY A 43 4.40 1.53 7.28
CA GLY A 43 5.59 1.20 6.49
C GLY A 43 5.32 1.28 4.98
N THR A 44 4.21 0.70 4.54
CA THR A 44 3.77 0.73 3.14
C THR A 44 3.50 2.16 2.66
N ILE A 45 2.78 2.97 3.43
CA ILE A 45 2.52 4.39 3.12
C ILE A 45 3.84 5.17 3.01
N ALA A 46 4.79 4.96 3.92
CA ALA A 46 6.09 5.64 3.85
C ALA A 46 6.87 5.29 2.57
N LYS A 47 6.79 4.03 2.10
CA LYS A 47 7.37 3.63 0.82
C LYS A 47 6.63 4.25 -0.37
N LEU A 48 5.30 4.28 -0.33
CA LEU A 48 4.49 4.95 -1.34
C LEU A 48 4.79 6.46 -1.40
N GLU A 49 5.04 7.13 -0.28
CA GLU A 49 5.41 8.56 -0.22
C GLU A 49 6.74 8.84 -0.93
N HIS A 50 7.74 7.95 -0.79
CA HIS A 50 9.05 8.07 -1.43
C HIS A 50 9.05 7.66 -2.90
N MET A 51 7.96 7.09 -3.40
CA MET A 51 7.80 6.62 -4.77
C MET A 51 7.07 7.66 -5.63
N THR A 52 7.41 7.72 -6.92
CA THR A 52 6.73 8.60 -7.88
C THR A 52 5.46 7.95 -8.42
N ASP A 53 4.53 8.76 -8.92
CA ASP A 53 3.29 8.24 -9.52
C ASP A 53 3.57 7.38 -10.77
N ALA A 54 4.65 7.66 -11.51
CA ALA A 54 5.07 6.86 -12.67
C ALA A 54 5.66 5.49 -12.28
N ASP A 55 6.40 5.40 -11.17
CA ASP A 55 6.90 4.13 -10.65
C ASP A 55 5.73 3.28 -10.13
N PHE A 56 4.74 3.90 -9.47
CA PHE A 56 3.53 3.22 -9.01
C PHE A 56 2.68 2.66 -10.17
N ASP A 57 2.49 3.41 -11.26
CA ASP A 57 1.76 2.95 -12.45
C ASP A 57 2.49 1.79 -13.18
N GLY A 58 3.83 1.84 -13.21
CA GLY A 58 4.65 0.77 -13.75
C GLY A 58 4.73 -0.49 -12.87
N GLN A 59 4.27 -0.40 -11.62
CA GLN A 59 4.37 -1.48 -10.65
C GLN A 59 3.06 -2.28 -10.59
N ARG A 60 3.17 -3.59 -10.85
CA ARG A 60 2.03 -4.51 -10.71
C ARG A 60 2.00 -5.06 -9.30
N PHE A 61 1.01 -4.63 -8.53
CA PHE A 61 0.68 -5.23 -7.23
C PHE A 61 -0.21 -6.44 -7.46
N ASP A 62 0.38 -7.64 -7.43
CA ASP A 62 -0.35 -8.89 -7.56
C ASP A 62 -0.82 -9.35 -6.17
N PHE A 63 -2.09 -9.72 -6.05
CA PHE A 63 -2.58 -10.30 -4.80
C PHE A 63 -2.07 -11.74 -4.70
N ALA A 64 -1.01 -11.94 -3.92
CA ALA A 64 -0.54 -13.26 -3.57
C ALA A 64 -1.50 -13.85 -2.54
N GLY A 65 -2.49 -14.59 -3.02
CA GLY A 65 -3.31 -15.46 -2.17
C GLY A 65 -2.48 -16.66 -1.74
N GLU A 66 -1.71 -16.51 -0.66
CA GLU A 66 -1.17 -17.64 0.11
C GLU A 66 -2.07 -17.92 1.32
#